data_AF-A0AAF0PFC2-F1
#
_entry.id   AF-A0AAF0PFC2-F1
#
_cell.length_a   1.000
_cell.length_b   1.000
_cell.length_c   1.000
_cell.angle_alpha   90.00
_cell.angle_beta   90.00
_cell.angle_gamma   90.00
#
_symmetry.space_group_name_H-M   'P 1'
#
loop_
_entity.id
_entity.type
_entity.pdbx_description
1 polymer ?
#
loop_
_entity_poly.entity_id
_entity_poly.type
_entity_poly.pdbx_seq_one_letter_code
_entity_poly.pdbx_strand_id
1 'polypeptide(L)'
;MCVDETARAALESRADGVPAAELAAQFLEFRRWTGSDPLLLVAEAAAAATGQGFLHGIKPAVERFRDAFVATGRIASFSDLAALEREDDDLVAALGARRKRDVCCDIAAVLADSPAEDDLAALIDWAETADHYRHESDPIGSIAGVGPGTFQYLRQLAGVDTPRPDPTLEKLLSAVDDDCESSPIDTATARRTIASCEWLAVASGYRPLEIDRIAWWRATEPAEREAVLEAARP
;
A
#
# COMPACT_ATOMS: atom_id res chain seq x y z
N MET A 1 9.73 3.43 33.66
CA MET A 1 9.52 4.19 32.42
C MET A 1 8.04 4.09 32.10
N CYS A 2 7.42 5.15 31.58
CA CYS A 2 6.04 5.04 31.10
C CYS A 2 5.98 4.04 29.93
N VAL A 3 4.84 3.37 29.70
CA VAL A 3 4.67 2.44 28.57
C VAL A 3 5.05 3.09 27.24
N ASP A 4 4.68 4.36 27.04
CA ASP A 4 4.99 5.11 25.82
C ASP A 4 6.51 5.30 25.63
N GLU A 5 7.27 5.52 26.72
CA GLU A 5 8.73 5.67 26.65
C GLU A 5 9.41 4.34 26.29
N THR A 6 8.94 3.23 26.87
CA THR A 6 9.45 1.89 26.57
C THR A 6 9.15 1.51 25.12
N ALA A 7 7.90 1.71 24.67
CA ALA A 7 7.48 1.42 23.31
C ALA A 7 8.24 2.27 22.28
N ARG A 8 8.45 3.56 22.59
CA ARG A 8 9.29 4.45 21.78
C ARG A 8 10.73 3.93 21.68
N ALA A 9 11.37 3.59 22.80
CA ALA A 9 12.74 3.07 22.79
C ALA A 9 12.86 1.74 22.02
N ALA A 10 11.87 0.85 22.17
CA ALA A 10 11.80 -0.42 21.44
C ALA A 10 11.66 -0.19 19.92
N LEU A 11 10.82 0.76 19.49
CA LEU A 11 10.71 1.13 18.07
C LEU A 11 11.99 1.81 17.57
N GLU A 12 12.57 2.76 18.32
CA GLU A 12 13.81 3.46 17.95
C GLU A 12 14.97 2.49 17.68
N SER A 13 15.14 1.48 18.54
CA SER A 13 16.14 0.42 18.32
C SER A 13 15.91 -0.34 17.00
N ARG A 14 14.64 -0.54 16.62
CA ARG A 14 14.26 -1.18 15.35
C ARG A 14 14.27 -0.21 14.17
N ALA A 15 14.21 1.10 14.39
CA ALA A 15 14.35 2.13 13.36
C ALA A 15 15.81 2.43 13.00
N ASP A 16 16.77 2.03 13.84
CA ASP A 16 18.19 2.35 13.65
C ASP A 16 18.75 1.87 12.29
N GLY A 17 19.31 2.81 11.51
CA GLY A 17 19.80 2.52 10.16
C GLY A 17 18.72 2.26 9.10
N VAL A 18 17.44 2.51 9.41
CA VAL A 18 16.34 2.46 8.44
C VAL A 18 16.06 3.85 7.90
N PRO A 19 16.05 4.09 6.58
CA PRO A 19 15.70 5.38 5.99
C PRO A 19 14.17 5.60 5.98
N ALA A 20 13.50 5.46 7.13
CA ALA A 20 12.04 5.38 7.23
C ALA A 20 11.33 6.62 6.68
N ALA A 21 11.83 7.81 7.02
CA ALA A 21 11.25 9.08 6.56
C ALA A 21 11.33 9.23 5.03
N GLU A 22 12.44 8.84 4.42
CA GLU A 22 12.62 8.89 2.96
C GLU A 22 11.75 7.84 2.26
N LEU A 23 11.65 6.63 2.82
CA LEU A 23 10.77 5.57 2.29
C LEU A 23 9.28 5.98 2.38
N ALA A 24 8.87 6.66 3.45
CA ALA A 24 7.52 7.19 3.58
C ALA A 24 7.28 8.34 2.58
N ALA A 25 8.24 9.27 2.45
CA ALA A 25 8.15 10.39 1.52
C ALA A 25 7.97 9.93 0.06
N GLN A 26 8.54 8.78 -0.34
CA GLN A 26 8.30 8.22 -1.67
C GLN A 26 6.81 8.04 -2.00
N PHE A 27 6.01 7.60 -1.04
CA PHE A 27 4.55 7.46 -1.22
C PHE A 27 3.85 8.81 -1.13
N LEU A 28 4.13 9.58 -0.07
CA LEU A 28 3.45 10.85 0.21
C LEU A 28 3.67 11.91 -0.88
N GLU A 29 4.81 11.84 -1.57
CA GLU A 29 5.21 12.80 -2.61
C GLU A 29 5.20 12.18 -4.01
N PHE A 30 4.62 10.98 -4.17
CA PHE A 30 4.57 10.27 -5.45
C PHE A 30 5.93 10.11 -6.15
N ARG A 31 7.03 10.00 -5.39
CA ARG A 31 8.40 9.79 -5.91
C ARG A 31 8.72 8.32 -6.17
N ARG A 32 7.73 7.44 -6.12
CA ARG A 32 7.86 6.04 -6.52
C ARG A 32 8.01 5.95 -8.04
N TRP A 33 8.49 4.80 -8.52
CA TRP A 33 8.65 4.52 -9.95
C TRP A 33 7.35 4.57 -10.76
N THR A 34 6.20 4.35 -10.12
CA THR A 34 4.86 4.55 -10.70
C THR A 34 4.46 6.02 -10.77
N GLY A 35 5.20 6.91 -10.10
CA GLY A 35 4.93 8.33 -10.03
C GLY A 35 3.55 8.61 -9.43
N SER A 36 2.89 9.60 -10.02
CA SER A 36 1.49 9.95 -9.73
C SER A 36 0.54 9.47 -10.82
N ASP A 37 0.92 8.46 -11.63
CA ASP A 37 0.05 7.93 -12.69
C ASP A 37 -1.04 7.04 -12.06
N PRO A 38 -2.32 7.46 -12.06
CA PRO A 38 -3.38 6.77 -11.33
C PRO A 38 -3.62 5.34 -11.82
N LEU A 39 -3.41 5.08 -13.12
CA LEU A 39 -3.56 3.75 -13.71
C LEU A 39 -2.47 2.80 -13.19
N LEU A 40 -1.24 3.30 -13.07
CA LEU A 40 -0.14 2.52 -12.51
C LEU A 40 -0.31 2.26 -11.01
N LEU A 41 -0.86 3.23 -10.25
CA LEU A 41 -1.16 3.05 -8.83
C LEU A 41 -2.22 1.95 -8.60
N VAL A 42 -3.31 1.95 -9.38
CA VAL A 42 -4.34 0.89 -9.32
C VAL A 42 -3.79 -0.47 -9.75
N ALA A 43 -3.02 -0.52 -10.85
CA ALA A 43 -2.38 -1.75 -11.31
C ALA A 43 -1.41 -2.31 -10.26
N GLU A 44 -0.69 -1.44 -9.54
CA GLU A 44 0.22 -1.84 -8.47
C GLU A 44 -0.52 -2.44 -7.27
N ALA A 45 -1.61 -1.81 -6.82
CA ALA A 45 -2.45 -2.34 -5.76
C ALA A 45 -3.01 -3.73 -6.11
N ALA A 46 -3.45 -3.90 -7.36
CA ALA A 46 -3.93 -5.18 -7.87
C ALA A 46 -2.82 -6.24 -7.93
N ALA A 47 -1.62 -5.88 -8.39
CA ALA A 47 -0.47 -6.80 -8.40
C ALA A 47 -0.08 -7.25 -6.99
N ALA A 48 -0.14 -6.35 -6.01
CA ALA A 48 0.17 -6.60 -4.61
C ALA A 48 -0.91 -7.39 -3.85
N ALA A 49 -2.13 -7.50 -4.37
CA ALA A 49 -3.26 -8.13 -3.70
C ALA A 49 -3.09 -9.63 -3.42
N THR A 50 -2.10 -10.29 -4.03
CA THR A 50 -1.76 -11.70 -3.78
C THR A 50 -0.47 -11.89 -2.98
N GLY A 51 0.04 -10.85 -2.32
CA GLY A 51 1.22 -10.94 -1.45
C GLY A 51 2.54 -11.16 -2.18
N GLN A 52 2.64 -10.77 -3.45
CA GLN A 52 3.90 -10.86 -4.20
C GLN A 52 4.92 -9.82 -3.73
N GLY A 53 6.21 -10.18 -3.81
CA GLY A 53 7.33 -9.27 -3.59
C GLY A 53 7.48 -8.24 -4.71
N PHE A 54 8.25 -7.18 -4.44
CA PHE A 54 8.42 -6.06 -5.35
C PHE A 54 9.18 -6.46 -6.62
N LEU A 55 10.40 -7.00 -6.46
CA LEU A 55 11.34 -7.26 -7.55
C LEU A 55 10.85 -8.32 -8.54
N HIS A 56 10.26 -9.41 -8.03
CA HIS A 56 9.90 -10.57 -8.86
C HIS A 56 8.41 -10.68 -9.19
N GLY A 57 7.58 -9.78 -8.65
CA GLY A 57 6.13 -9.85 -8.81
C GLY A 57 5.52 -8.51 -9.21
N ILE A 58 5.50 -7.55 -8.29
CA ILE A 58 4.77 -6.28 -8.48
C ILE A 58 5.38 -5.46 -9.60
N LYS A 59 6.68 -5.13 -9.53
CA LYS A 59 7.33 -4.25 -10.51
C LYS A 59 7.23 -4.81 -11.93
N PRO A 60 7.59 -6.08 -12.21
CA PRO A 60 7.46 -6.63 -13.57
C PRO A 60 6.02 -6.67 -14.10
N ALA A 61 5.03 -6.89 -13.23
CA ALA A 61 3.62 -6.91 -13.64
C ALA A 61 3.14 -5.51 -14.06
N VAL A 62 3.47 -4.50 -13.26
CA VAL A 62 3.06 -3.12 -13.52
C VAL A 62 3.85 -2.51 -14.69
N GLU A 63 5.11 -2.89 -14.91
CA GLU A 63 5.87 -2.47 -16.11
C GLU A 63 5.26 -3.06 -17.39
N ARG A 64 4.89 -4.35 -17.38
CA ARG A 64 4.16 -4.95 -18.51
C ARG A 64 2.82 -4.26 -18.77
N PHE A 65 2.09 -3.92 -17.71
CA PHE A 65 0.84 -3.17 -17.83
C PHE A 65 1.07 -1.79 -18.45
N ARG A 66 2.04 -1.03 -17.94
CA ARG A 66 2.42 0.28 -18.48
C ARG A 66 2.74 0.18 -19.97
N ASP A 67 3.63 -0.75 -20.33
CA ASP A 67 4.17 -0.85 -21.68
C ASP A 67 3.11 -1.29 -22.70
N ALA A 68 2.14 -2.11 -22.29
CA ALA A 68 1.06 -2.57 -23.15
C ALA A 68 -0.09 -1.55 -23.29
N PHE A 69 -0.43 -0.85 -22.20
CA PHE A 69 -1.67 -0.07 -22.14
C PHE A 69 -1.45 1.44 -22.05
N VAL A 70 -0.60 1.90 -21.13
CA VAL A 70 -0.42 3.34 -20.84
C VAL A 70 0.52 3.98 -21.85
N ALA A 71 1.69 3.38 -22.08
CA ALA A 71 2.71 3.89 -23.00
C ALA A 71 2.25 3.89 -24.47
N THR A 72 1.32 3.00 -24.81
CA THR A 72 0.71 2.92 -26.15
C THR A 72 -0.48 3.87 -26.31
N GLY A 73 -0.99 4.45 -25.22
CA GLY A 73 -2.23 5.24 -25.20
C GLY A 73 -3.49 4.41 -25.42
N ARG A 74 -3.44 3.08 -25.25
CA ARG A 74 -4.59 2.19 -25.37
C ARG A 74 -5.62 2.44 -24.27
N ILE A 75 -5.16 2.87 -23.10
CA ILE A 75 -6.01 3.43 -22.02
C ILE A 75 -5.41 4.75 -21.58
N ALA A 76 -6.26 5.71 -21.23
CA ALA A 76 -5.83 7.00 -20.70
C ALA A 76 -6.62 7.41 -19.44
N SER A 77 -7.59 6.59 -19.02
CA SER A 77 -8.45 6.89 -17.87
C SER A 77 -8.91 5.64 -17.10
N PHE A 78 -9.44 5.84 -15.89
CA PHE A 78 -10.10 4.79 -15.12
C PHE A 78 -11.33 4.23 -15.84
N SER A 79 -12.05 5.06 -16.61
CA SER A 79 -13.15 4.58 -17.46
C SER A 79 -12.66 3.60 -18.52
N ASP A 80 -11.52 3.89 -19.18
CA ASP A 80 -10.93 2.98 -20.17
C ASP A 80 -10.46 1.67 -19.51
N LEU A 81 -9.80 1.78 -18.35
CA LEU A 81 -9.35 0.62 -17.58
C LEU A 81 -10.53 -0.25 -17.14
N ALA A 82 -11.59 0.35 -16.60
CA ALA A 82 -12.81 -0.33 -16.20
C ALA A 82 -13.49 -1.07 -17.36
N ALA A 83 -13.40 -0.53 -18.59
CA ALA A 83 -13.98 -1.11 -19.79
C ALA A 83 -13.15 -2.26 -20.40
N LEU A 84 -11.92 -2.52 -19.92
CA LEU A 84 -11.12 -3.63 -20.43
C LEU A 84 -11.76 -4.99 -20.16
N GLU A 85 -11.71 -5.87 -21.16
CA GLU A 85 -12.10 -7.25 -20.98
C GLU A 85 -11.13 -7.97 -20.05
N ARG A 86 -11.67 -8.72 -19.07
CA ARG A 86 -10.83 -9.42 -18.09
C ARG A 86 -10.00 -10.54 -18.69
N GLU A 87 -10.31 -10.98 -19.90
CA GLU A 87 -9.52 -11.98 -20.62
C GLU A 87 -8.71 -11.38 -21.78
N ASP A 88 -8.54 -10.06 -21.80
CA ASP A 88 -7.61 -9.41 -22.72
C ASP A 88 -6.19 -9.99 -22.57
N ASP A 89 -5.57 -10.38 -23.69
CA ASP A 89 -4.29 -11.09 -23.71
C ASP A 89 -3.17 -10.28 -23.02
N ASP A 90 -3.13 -8.96 -23.21
CA ASP A 90 -2.12 -8.09 -22.60
C ASP A 90 -2.36 -7.94 -21.09
N LEU A 91 -3.63 -7.88 -20.67
CA LEU A 91 -4.00 -7.80 -19.25
C LEU A 91 -3.70 -9.13 -18.53
N VAL A 92 -3.95 -10.26 -19.19
CA VAL A 92 -3.55 -11.60 -18.74
C VAL A 92 -2.03 -11.69 -18.62
N ALA A 93 -1.29 -11.23 -19.63
CA ALA A 93 0.17 -11.24 -19.59
C ALA A 93 0.76 -10.34 -18.49
N ALA A 94 0.14 -9.18 -18.23
CA ALA A 94 0.57 -8.25 -17.20
C ALA A 94 0.30 -8.79 -15.78
N LEU A 95 -0.97 -9.03 -15.46
CA LEU A 95 -1.44 -9.30 -14.09
C LEU A 95 -1.62 -10.79 -13.78
N GLY A 96 -1.69 -11.66 -14.78
CA GLY A 96 -1.70 -13.11 -14.59
C GLY A 96 -3.02 -13.64 -14.03
N ALA A 97 -3.20 -13.65 -12.71
CA ALA A 97 -4.36 -14.27 -12.08
C ALA A 97 -5.64 -13.46 -12.31
N ARG A 98 -6.77 -14.14 -12.60
CA ARG A 98 -8.08 -13.49 -12.81
C ARG A 98 -8.47 -12.54 -11.68
N ARG A 99 -8.29 -12.97 -10.43
CA ARG A 99 -8.55 -12.13 -9.24
C ARG A 99 -7.83 -10.78 -9.27
N LYS A 100 -6.59 -10.70 -9.79
CA LYS A 100 -5.86 -9.43 -9.88
C LYS A 100 -6.45 -8.53 -10.95
N ARG A 101 -6.84 -9.10 -12.09
CA ARG A 101 -7.50 -8.37 -13.17
C ARG A 101 -8.87 -7.86 -12.73
N ASP A 102 -9.62 -8.70 -12.00
CA ASP A 102 -10.89 -8.33 -11.37
C ASP A 102 -10.69 -7.13 -10.43
N VAL A 103 -9.78 -7.23 -9.46
CA VAL A 103 -9.43 -6.11 -8.55
C VAL A 103 -9.02 -4.85 -9.31
N CYS A 104 -8.16 -4.97 -10.34
CA CYS A 104 -7.66 -3.83 -11.11
C CYS A 104 -8.79 -3.03 -11.75
N CYS A 105 -9.63 -3.67 -12.58
CA CYS A 105 -10.67 -2.91 -13.27
C CYS A 105 -11.92 -2.66 -12.41
N ASP A 106 -12.15 -3.41 -11.32
CA ASP A 106 -13.26 -3.09 -10.39
C ASP A 106 -12.93 -1.84 -9.56
N ILE A 107 -11.68 -1.67 -9.11
CA ILE A 107 -11.24 -0.43 -8.45
C ILE A 107 -11.40 0.73 -9.42
N ALA A 108 -10.94 0.57 -10.66
CA ALA A 108 -11.08 1.60 -11.68
C ALA A 108 -12.54 1.96 -11.96
N ALA A 109 -13.44 0.96 -12.01
CA ALA A 109 -14.87 1.19 -12.20
C ALA A 109 -15.48 2.04 -11.07
N VAL A 110 -15.12 1.76 -9.82
CA VAL A 110 -15.59 2.56 -8.68
C VAL A 110 -15.07 4.01 -8.76
N LEU A 111 -13.78 4.19 -9.07
CA LEU A 111 -13.17 5.51 -9.10
C LEU A 111 -13.62 6.34 -10.31
N ALA A 112 -13.95 5.70 -11.43
CA ALA A 112 -14.47 6.35 -12.63
C ALA A 112 -15.84 7.02 -12.42
N ASP A 113 -16.61 6.59 -11.41
CA ASP A 113 -17.89 7.22 -11.04
C ASP A 113 -17.72 8.48 -10.16
N SER A 114 -16.48 8.84 -9.80
CA SER A 114 -16.18 10.03 -8.99
C SER A 114 -16.50 11.33 -9.73
N PRO A 115 -17.02 12.37 -9.04
CA PRO A 115 -17.20 13.70 -9.63
C PRO A 115 -15.91 14.53 -9.70
N ALA A 116 -14.75 13.97 -9.32
CA ALA A 116 -13.48 14.67 -9.34
C ALA A 116 -13.05 15.10 -10.75
N GLU A 117 -12.14 16.07 -10.84
CA GLU A 117 -11.71 16.66 -12.11
C GLU A 117 -10.86 15.70 -12.96
N ASP A 118 -10.08 14.84 -12.31
CA ASP A 118 -9.27 13.82 -12.95
C ASP A 118 -9.16 12.54 -12.08
N ASP A 119 -8.62 11.48 -12.68
CA ASP A 119 -8.50 10.16 -12.05
C ASP A 119 -7.58 10.17 -10.81
N LEU A 120 -6.53 11.00 -10.81
CA LEU A 120 -5.65 11.08 -9.65
C LEU A 120 -6.38 11.75 -8.47
N ALA A 121 -7.10 12.83 -8.73
CA ALA A 121 -7.96 13.49 -7.75
C ALA A 121 -9.05 12.54 -7.24
N ALA A 122 -9.68 11.75 -8.11
CA ALA A 122 -10.66 10.75 -7.70
C ALA A 122 -10.08 9.72 -6.72
N LEU A 123 -8.86 9.23 -7.00
CA LEU A 123 -8.17 8.28 -6.14
C LEU A 123 -7.78 8.91 -4.79
N ILE A 124 -7.26 10.13 -4.79
CA ILE A 124 -6.87 10.86 -3.56
C ILE A 124 -8.11 11.14 -2.69
N ASP A 125 -9.17 11.70 -3.28
CA ASP A 125 -10.41 12.04 -2.57
C ASP A 125 -11.03 10.80 -1.90
N TRP A 126 -11.08 9.66 -2.62
CA TRP A 126 -11.50 8.40 -2.03
C TRP A 126 -10.59 7.99 -0.87
N ALA A 127 -9.26 8.01 -1.07
CA ALA A 127 -8.32 7.50 -0.08
C ALA A 127 -8.34 8.32 1.23
N GLU A 128 -8.50 9.63 1.15
CA GLU A 128 -8.58 10.53 2.30
C GLU A 128 -9.87 10.34 3.10
N THR A 129 -10.99 10.05 2.42
CA THR A 129 -12.32 9.97 3.06
C THR A 129 -12.75 8.56 3.43
N ALA A 130 -12.09 7.54 2.88
CA ALA A 130 -12.36 6.13 3.13
C ALA A 130 -12.21 5.72 4.61
N ASP A 131 -13.27 5.12 5.18
CA ASP A 131 -13.24 4.57 6.55
C ASP A 131 -12.64 3.15 6.55
N HIS A 132 -11.34 3.07 6.81
CA HIS A 132 -10.63 1.80 6.90
C HIS A 132 -11.08 0.89 8.06
N TYR A 133 -11.71 1.44 9.12
CA TYR A 133 -12.33 0.64 10.18
C TYR A 133 -13.64 -0.02 9.73
N ARG A 134 -14.22 0.43 8.61
CA ARG A 134 -15.43 -0.12 7.99
C ARG A 134 -15.24 -0.41 6.50
N HIS A 135 -14.02 -0.81 6.09
CA HIS A 135 -13.70 -1.03 4.67
C HIS A 135 -14.67 -1.99 3.95
N GLU A 136 -15.24 -2.99 4.62
CA GLU A 136 -16.22 -3.91 4.01
C GLU A 136 -17.50 -3.21 3.51
N SER A 137 -17.81 -2.03 4.05
CA SER A 137 -18.92 -1.18 3.61
C SER A 137 -18.51 -0.13 2.58
N ASP A 138 -17.21 0.01 2.31
CA ASP A 138 -16.67 0.89 1.28
C ASP A 138 -16.81 0.23 -0.10
N PRO A 139 -17.18 0.97 -1.17
CA PRO A 139 -17.30 0.41 -2.51
C PRO A 139 -16.04 -0.34 -2.98
N ILE A 140 -14.85 0.22 -2.77
CA ILE A 140 -13.57 -0.46 -3.10
C ILE A 140 -13.30 -1.61 -2.12
N GLY A 141 -13.54 -1.39 -0.83
CA GLY A 141 -13.28 -2.42 0.18
C GLY A 141 -14.23 -3.63 0.11
N SER A 142 -15.37 -3.50 -0.58
CA SER A 142 -16.32 -4.58 -0.85
C SER A 142 -15.96 -5.43 -2.09
N ILE A 143 -14.99 -5.02 -2.89
CA ILE A 143 -14.55 -5.73 -4.09
C ILE A 143 -13.98 -7.10 -3.71
N ALA A 144 -14.42 -8.14 -4.41
CA ALA A 144 -13.93 -9.50 -4.20
C ALA A 144 -12.42 -9.58 -4.42
N GLY A 145 -11.69 -9.80 -3.33
CA GLY A 145 -10.24 -9.92 -3.36
C GLY A 145 -9.48 -8.69 -2.85
N VAL A 146 -10.17 -7.59 -2.57
CA VAL A 146 -9.67 -6.48 -1.77
C VAL A 146 -9.91 -6.81 -0.29
N GLY A 147 -8.83 -7.00 0.47
CA GLY A 147 -8.89 -7.07 1.93
C GLY A 147 -8.31 -5.80 2.58
N PRO A 148 -8.29 -5.71 3.92
CA PRO A 148 -7.76 -4.55 4.64
C PRO A 148 -6.35 -4.14 4.20
N GLY A 149 -5.47 -5.12 3.94
CA GLY A 149 -4.11 -4.87 3.48
C GLY A 149 -4.05 -4.23 2.09
N THR A 150 -4.82 -4.73 1.13
CA THR A 150 -4.90 -4.13 -0.22
C THR A 150 -5.54 -2.74 -0.17
N PHE A 151 -6.59 -2.60 0.63
CA PHE A 151 -7.29 -1.33 0.84
C PHE A 151 -6.35 -0.25 1.38
N GLN A 152 -5.63 -0.54 2.45
CA GLN A 152 -4.65 0.39 3.02
C GLN A 152 -3.46 0.62 2.09
N TYR A 153 -3.03 -0.40 1.34
CA TYR A 153 -1.95 -0.22 0.37
C TYR A 153 -2.33 0.75 -0.75
N LEU A 154 -3.58 0.68 -1.26
CA LEU A 154 -4.07 1.65 -2.24
C LEU A 154 -4.13 3.07 -1.63
N ARG A 155 -4.54 3.21 -0.36
CA ARG A 155 -4.50 4.51 0.34
C ARG A 155 -3.08 5.05 0.49
N GLN A 156 -2.10 4.19 0.80
CA GLN A 156 -0.68 4.58 0.81
C GLN A 156 -0.22 5.06 -0.57
N LEU A 157 -0.57 4.32 -1.63
CA LEU A 157 -0.25 4.69 -3.02
C LEU A 157 -0.89 6.03 -3.44
N ALA A 158 -2.03 6.38 -2.86
CA ALA A 158 -2.70 7.66 -3.02
C ALA A 158 -2.16 8.78 -2.11
N GLY A 159 -1.06 8.54 -1.39
CA GLY A 159 -0.40 9.56 -0.55
C GLY A 159 -0.95 9.68 0.88
N VAL A 160 -1.78 8.75 1.35
CA VAL A 160 -2.28 8.76 2.73
C VAL A 160 -1.27 8.15 3.70
N ASP A 161 -0.98 8.86 4.79
CA ASP A 161 -0.11 8.41 5.89
C ASP A 161 -0.81 7.36 6.77
N THR A 162 -0.87 6.12 6.29
CA THR A 162 -1.58 5.02 6.93
C THR A 162 -0.73 3.75 6.94
N PRO A 163 -0.88 2.86 7.94
CA PRO A 163 -0.16 1.59 7.95
C PRO A 163 -0.92 0.52 7.16
N ARG A 164 -0.19 -0.45 6.61
CA ARG A 164 -0.76 -1.65 5.99
C ARG A 164 -0.77 -2.79 7.01
N PRO A 165 -1.94 -3.37 7.35
CA PRO A 165 -2.01 -4.53 8.23
C PRO A 165 -1.54 -5.79 7.47
N ASP A 166 -0.23 -6.05 7.52
CA ASP A 166 0.39 -7.22 6.91
C ASP A 166 1.32 -7.94 7.91
N PRO A 167 1.81 -9.15 7.57
CA PRO A 167 2.65 -9.94 8.49
C PRO A 167 3.94 -9.25 8.91
N THR A 168 4.46 -8.28 8.13
CA THR A 168 5.68 -7.56 8.49
C THR A 168 5.39 -6.55 9.60
N LEU A 169 4.28 -5.82 9.50
CA LEU A 169 3.83 -4.89 10.53
C LEU A 169 3.44 -5.63 11.80
N GLU A 170 2.71 -6.74 11.68
CA GLU A 170 2.35 -7.59 12.83
C GLU A 170 3.59 -8.04 13.60
N LYS A 171 4.62 -8.51 12.89
CA LYS A 171 5.89 -8.93 13.49
C LYS A 171 6.62 -7.78 14.19
N LEU A 172 6.62 -6.57 13.60
CA LEU A 172 7.22 -5.40 14.23
C LEU A 172 6.50 -5.04 15.54
N LEU A 173 5.17 -4.96 15.49
CA LEU A 173 4.33 -4.59 16.63
C LEU A 173 4.43 -5.61 17.77
N SER A 174 4.37 -6.90 17.46
CA SER A 174 4.58 -7.94 18.48
C SER A 174 5.96 -7.86 19.12
N ALA A 175 7.00 -7.58 18.33
CA ALA A 175 8.34 -7.41 18.90
C ALA A 175 8.46 -6.16 19.80
N VAL A 176 7.71 -5.08 19.53
CA VAL A 176 7.64 -3.91 20.41
C VAL A 176 6.87 -4.23 21.69
N ASP A 177 5.78 -5.00 21.59
CA ASP A 177 4.99 -5.47 22.73
C ASP A 177 5.80 -6.37 23.67
N ASP A 178 6.60 -7.29 23.12
CA ASP A 178 7.50 -8.17 23.90
C ASP A 178 8.53 -7.41 24.76
N ASP A 179 8.92 -6.20 24.34
CA ASP A 179 9.84 -5.33 25.09
C ASP A 179 9.11 -4.49 26.16
N CYS A 180 7.78 -4.49 26.17
CA CYS A 180 6.96 -3.75 27.11
C CYS A 180 6.46 -4.67 28.25
N GLU A 181 6.37 -4.14 29.47
CA GLU A 181 5.72 -4.88 30.58
C GLU A 181 4.21 -5.03 30.34
N SER A 182 3.60 -4.01 29.75
CA SER A 182 2.21 -3.99 29.30
C SER A 182 2.05 -2.91 28.24
N SER A 183 1.42 -3.24 27.11
CA SER A 183 1.06 -2.28 26.06
C SER A 183 -0.36 -2.55 25.54
N PRO A 184 -1.00 -1.59 24.83
CA PRO A 184 -2.28 -1.81 24.19
C PRO A 184 -2.16 -2.45 22.80
N ILE A 185 -0.97 -2.89 22.38
CA ILE A 185 -0.75 -3.52 21.07
C ILE A 185 -1.55 -4.83 20.97
N ASP A 186 -2.31 -4.96 19.88
CA ASP A 186 -3.08 -6.14 19.55
C ASP A 186 -3.08 -6.33 18.02
N THR A 187 -2.50 -7.45 17.56
CA THR A 187 -2.40 -7.80 16.14
C THR A 187 -3.37 -8.91 15.73
N ALA A 188 -4.36 -9.26 16.57
CA ALA A 188 -5.27 -10.38 16.32
C ALA A 188 -6.21 -10.17 15.13
N THR A 189 -6.41 -8.92 14.70
CA THR A 189 -7.19 -8.58 13.50
C THR A 189 -6.56 -7.39 12.80
N ALA A 190 -6.73 -7.28 11.48
CA ALA A 190 -6.21 -6.14 10.71
C ALA A 190 -6.62 -4.76 11.28
N ARG A 191 -7.86 -4.61 11.76
CA ARG A 191 -8.33 -3.36 12.38
C ARG A 191 -7.57 -3.03 13.66
N ARG A 192 -7.27 -4.04 14.48
CA ARG A 192 -6.48 -3.87 15.71
C ARG A 192 -5.00 -3.64 15.41
N THR A 193 -4.46 -4.26 14.37
CA THR A 193 -3.10 -4.00 13.88
C THR A 193 -2.94 -2.53 13.46
N ILE A 194 -3.93 -1.98 12.73
CA ILE A 194 -3.94 -0.55 12.36
C ILE A 194 -4.00 0.33 13.62
N ALA A 195 -4.97 0.09 14.51
CA ALA A 195 -5.11 0.87 15.75
C ALA A 195 -3.84 0.82 16.64
N SER A 196 -3.17 -0.33 16.69
CA SER A 196 -1.92 -0.51 17.44
C SER A 196 -0.77 0.30 16.83
N CYS A 197 -0.68 0.35 15.50
CA CYS A 197 0.28 1.20 14.81
C CYS A 197 -0.02 2.69 15.00
N GLU A 198 -1.28 3.10 14.95
CA GLU A 198 -1.70 4.48 15.22
C GLU A 198 -1.36 4.91 16.66
N TRP A 199 -1.60 4.03 17.64
CA TRP A 199 -1.15 4.28 19.02
C TRP A 199 0.38 4.41 19.11
N LEU A 200 1.12 3.49 18.46
CA LEU A 200 2.58 3.52 18.49
C LEU A 200 3.14 4.78 17.80
N ALA A 201 2.48 5.26 16.74
CA ALA A 201 2.80 6.53 16.08
C ALA A 201 2.69 7.70 17.06
N VAL A 202 1.60 7.77 17.83
CA VAL A 202 1.42 8.79 18.88
C VAL A 202 2.48 8.67 19.98
N ALA A 203 2.75 7.46 20.45
CA ALA A 203 3.70 7.22 21.56
C ALA A 203 5.17 7.52 21.17
N SER A 204 5.52 7.30 19.90
CA SER A 204 6.91 7.38 19.42
C SER A 204 7.25 8.67 18.66
N GLY A 205 6.25 9.35 18.10
CA GLY A 205 6.42 10.50 17.22
C GLY A 205 6.74 10.14 15.76
N TYR A 206 6.84 8.85 15.43
CA TYR A 206 6.90 8.39 14.04
C TYR A 206 5.53 8.46 13.38
N ARG A 207 5.51 8.69 12.07
CA ARG A 207 4.28 8.56 11.26
C ARG A 207 3.86 7.10 11.12
N PRO A 208 2.56 6.79 11.00
CA PRO A 208 2.11 5.42 10.75
C PRO A 208 2.77 4.77 9.52
N LEU A 209 2.96 5.53 8.44
CA LEU A 209 3.66 5.04 7.26
C LEU A 209 5.15 4.81 7.52
N GLU A 210 5.81 5.61 8.36
CA GLU A 210 7.21 5.37 8.73
C GLU A 210 7.36 4.06 9.51
N ILE A 211 6.46 3.77 10.45
CA ILE A 211 6.44 2.51 11.21
C ILE A 211 6.24 1.32 10.24
N ASP A 212 5.31 1.45 9.32
CA ASP A 212 5.07 0.47 8.26
C ASP A 212 6.32 0.26 7.37
N ARG A 213 7.04 1.33 7.01
CA ARG A 213 8.31 1.23 6.26
C ARG A 213 9.44 0.62 7.10
N ILE A 214 9.48 0.85 8.41
CA ILE A 214 10.42 0.16 9.33
C ILE A 214 10.13 -1.34 9.34
N ALA A 215 8.85 -1.72 9.48
CA ALA A 215 8.42 -3.12 9.46
C ALA A 215 8.84 -3.82 8.16
N TRP A 216 8.50 -3.20 7.03
CA TRP A 216 8.87 -3.70 5.70
C TRP A 216 10.38 -3.82 5.56
N TRP A 217 11.15 -2.78 5.92
CA TRP A 217 12.60 -2.80 5.80
C TRP A 217 13.20 -3.96 6.60
N ARG A 218 12.79 -4.15 7.86
CA ARG A 218 13.35 -5.22 8.71
C ARG A 218 13.00 -6.63 8.25
N ALA A 219 11.88 -6.81 7.58
CA ALA A 219 11.42 -8.11 7.10
C ALA A 219 11.85 -8.45 5.67
N THR A 220 12.34 -7.48 4.91
CA THR A 220 12.64 -7.63 3.47
C THR A 220 14.12 -7.92 3.23
N GLU A 221 14.44 -8.76 2.25
CA GLU A 221 15.84 -9.08 1.89
C GLU A 221 16.58 -7.88 1.27
N PRO A 222 17.91 -7.78 1.42
CA PRO A 222 18.69 -6.63 0.91
C PRO A 222 18.47 -6.32 -0.58
N ALA A 223 18.39 -7.35 -1.44
CA ALA A 223 18.19 -7.16 -2.88
C ALA A 223 16.84 -6.50 -3.23
N GLU A 224 15.78 -6.83 -2.49
CA GLU A 224 14.46 -6.22 -2.64
C GLU A 224 14.48 -4.76 -2.16
N ARG A 225 15.21 -4.46 -1.06
CA ARG A 225 15.40 -3.08 -0.58
C ARG A 225 16.15 -2.22 -1.60
N GLU A 226 17.24 -2.75 -2.12
CA GLU A 226 18.05 -2.08 -3.13
C GLU A 226 17.23 -1.81 -4.40
N ALA A 227 16.43 -2.78 -4.85
CA ALA A 227 15.54 -2.60 -5.99
C ALA A 227 14.51 -1.47 -5.79
N VAL A 228 13.90 -1.37 -4.60
CA VAL A 228 12.97 -0.27 -4.28
C VAL A 228 13.69 1.08 -4.27
N LEU A 229 14.87 1.13 -3.64
CA LEU A 229 15.67 2.36 -3.59
C LEU A 229 16.15 2.80 -4.97
N GLU A 230 16.56 1.88 -5.84
CA GLU A 230 16.96 2.17 -7.22
C GLU A 230 15.78 2.68 -8.03
N ALA A 231 14.61 2.05 -7.90
CA ALA A 231 13.42 2.43 -8.64
C ALA A 231 12.89 3.83 -8.28
N ALA A 232 13.24 4.34 -7.09
CA ALA A 232 12.88 5.68 -6.63
C ALA A 232 13.92 6.76 -7.01
N ARG A 233 15.00 6.41 -7.72
CA ARG A 233 15.97 7.39 -8.20
C ARG A 233 15.40 8.14 -9.42
N PRO A 234 15.58 9.47 -9.48
CA PRO A 234 15.09 10.31 -10.58
C PRO A 234 15.80 10.05 -11.91
#